data_AF-A0AAE2LHR9-F1
#
_entry.id   AF-A0AAE2LHR9-F1
#
_cell.length_a   1.000
_cell.length_b   1.000
_cell.length_c   1.000
_cell.angle_alpha   90.00
_cell.angle_beta   90.00
_cell.angle_gamma   90.00
#
_symmetry.space_group_name_H-M   'P 1'
#
loop_
_entity.id
_entity.type
_entity.pdbx_description
1 polymer ?
#
loop_
_entity_poly.entity_id
_entity_poly.type
_entity_poly.pdbx_seq_one_letter_code
_entity_poly.pdbx_strand_id
1 'polypeptide(L)'
;MIFKGVREGRPYVDHGLTAREWAQIPPRQFRLDQLTTVTTVLALDKLLSEDSTFYGDLFAHVVLFEGNLYLEDGLHRAVRSALRNRTIIHARMLDLDERIAAGRVAPESGELEITAPIAPVTGRRRRSVGAHRLPD
;
A
#
# COMPACT_ATOMS: atom_id res chain seq x y z
N MET A 1 -26.60 -2.95 5.61
CA MET A 1 -25.51 -2.11 5.06
C MET A 1 -24.64 -3.00 4.16
N ILE A 2 -24.15 -2.52 3.00
CA ILE A 2 -23.41 -3.37 2.04
C ILE A 2 -22.01 -3.70 2.54
N PHE A 3 -21.30 -2.72 3.11
CA PHE A 3 -19.95 -2.85 3.66
C PHE A 3 -19.97 -2.64 5.18
N LYS A 4 -18.94 -3.15 5.88
CA LYS A 4 -18.72 -2.89 7.31
C LYS A 4 -18.47 -1.41 7.57
N GLY A 5 -17.71 -0.77 6.69
CA GLY A 5 -17.33 0.64 6.78
C GLY A 5 -16.63 1.13 5.51
N VAL A 6 -16.39 2.43 5.46
CA VAL A 6 -15.64 3.10 4.39
C VAL A 6 -14.53 3.91 5.06
N ARG A 7 -13.31 3.81 4.54
CA ARG A 7 -12.15 4.54 5.01
C ARG A 7 -11.44 5.19 3.83
N GLU A 8 -10.83 6.34 4.09
CA GLU A 8 -9.92 6.98 3.15
C GLU A 8 -8.50 6.49 3.41
N GLY A 9 -7.92 5.76 2.44
CA GLY A 9 -6.57 5.24 2.51
C GLY A 9 -6.41 3.98 3.36
N ARG A 10 -5.25 3.33 3.18
CA ARG A 10 -4.88 2.09 3.86
C ARG A 10 -4.37 2.40 5.28
N PRO A 11 -4.79 1.66 6.32
CA PRO A 11 -4.28 1.83 7.69
C PRO A 11 -2.91 1.17 7.93
N TYR A 12 -2.39 0.47 6.93
CA TYR A 12 -1.18 -0.34 7.01
C TYR A 12 -0.11 0.14 6.04
N VAL A 13 1.14 -0.22 6.32
CA VAL A 13 2.30 0.00 5.44
C VAL A 13 2.16 -0.77 4.13
N ASP A 14 2.86 -0.34 3.08
CA ASP A 14 2.80 -1.03 1.80
C ASP A 14 3.34 -2.46 1.91
N HIS A 15 2.53 -3.43 1.50
CA HIS A 15 2.89 -4.84 1.59
C HIS A 15 3.77 -5.31 0.42
N GLY A 16 4.00 -4.45 -0.59
CA GLY A 16 4.93 -4.67 -1.70
C GLY A 16 4.58 -5.84 -2.62
N LEU A 17 3.33 -6.30 -2.61
CA LEU A 17 2.92 -7.47 -3.41
C LEU A 17 2.65 -7.05 -4.83
N THR A 18 3.35 -7.70 -5.74
CA THR A 18 3.12 -7.56 -7.18
C THR A 18 1.86 -8.34 -7.60
N ALA A 19 1.28 -7.98 -8.74
CA ALA A 19 0.12 -8.69 -9.31
C ALA A 19 0.38 -10.20 -9.49
N ARG A 20 1.62 -10.61 -9.77
CA ARG A 20 2.00 -12.02 -9.92
C ARG A 20 1.92 -12.79 -8.61
N GLU A 21 2.33 -12.16 -7.51
CA GLU A 21 2.29 -12.79 -6.19
C GLU A 21 0.86 -12.88 -5.67
N TRP A 22 0.02 -11.86 -5.93
CA TRP A 22 -1.42 -11.95 -5.70
C TRP A 22 -2.02 -13.15 -6.42
N ALA A 23 -1.67 -13.41 -7.67
CA ALA A 23 -2.19 -14.55 -8.43
C ALA A 23 -1.87 -15.92 -7.78
N GLN A 24 -0.82 -16.03 -6.95
CA GLN A 24 -0.48 -17.25 -6.21
C GLN A 24 -1.40 -17.51 -5.02
N ILE A 25 -2.05 -16.47 -4.49
CA ILE A 25 -2.95 -16.59 -3.34
C ILE A 25 -4.28 -17.18 -3.83
N PRO A 26 -4.74 -18.35 -3.33
CA PRO A 26 -5.99 -18.92 -3.79
C PRO A 26 -7.18 -18.01 -3.44
N PRO A 27 -8.16 -17.84 -4.36
CA PRO A 27 -9.33 -17.03 -4.08
C PRO A 27 -10.22 -17.71 -3.03
N ARG A 28 -10.81 -16.90 -2.15
CA ARG A 28 -11.72 -17.31 -1.08
C ARG A 28 -12.99 -16.46 -1.13
N GLN A 29 -14.04 -16.92 -0.48
CA GLN A 29 -15.31 -16.21 -0.38
C GLN A 29 -15.33 -15.28 0.83
N PHE A 30 -15.75 -14.04 0.62
CA PHE A 30 -15.92 -13.04 1.68
C PHE A 30 -17.31 -12.44 1.61
N ARG A 31 -17.90 -12.15 2.78
CA ARG A 31 -19.14 -11.39 2.83
C ARG A 31 -18.85 -9.90 2.75
N LEU A 32 -19.63 -9.18 1.96
CA LEU A 32 -19.44 -7.75 1.75
C LEU A 32 -19.59 -6.96 3.05
N ASP A 33 -20.50 -7.37 3.94
CA ASP A 33 -20.78 -6.71 5.21
C ASP A 33 -19.65 -6.86 6.25
N GLN A 34 -18.63 -7.67 5.96
CA GLN A 34 -17.43 -7.81 6.78
C GLN A 34 -16.26 -6.94 6.29
N LEU A 35 -16.36 -6.40 5.07
CA LEU A 35 -15.28 -5.68 4.42
C LEU A 35 -15.38 -4.17 4.68
N THR A 36 -14.23 -3.55 4.92
CA THR A 36 -14.06 -2.09 4.97
C THR A 36 -13.37 -1.64 3.69
N THR A 37 -13.94 -0.69 2.95
CA THR A 37 -13.29 -0.19 1.72
C THR A 37 -12.19 0.81 2.07
N VAL A 38 -11.07 0.79 1.34
CA VAL A 38 -9.96 1.77 1.51
C VAL A 38 -10.07 2.98 0.57
N THR A 39 -11.04 2.94 -0.33
CA THR A 39 -11.38 4.04 -1.24
C THR A 39 -12.81 4.52 -0.97
N THR A 40 -12.98 5.83 -1.04
CA THR A 40 -14.26 6.54 -0.87
C THR A 40 -14.94 6.84 -2.20
N VAL A 41 -14.19 6.84 -3.30
CA VAL A 41 -14.67 7.28 -4.61
C VAL A 41 -15.06 6.09 -5.47
N LEU A 42 -16.33 6.07 -5.89
CA LEU A 42 -16.86 5.14 -6.86
C LEU A 42 -17.06 5.84 -8.20
N ALA A 43 -16.31 5.42 -9.22
CA ALA A 43 -16.50 5.89 -10.59
C ALA A 43 -17.68 5.16 -11.26
N LEU A 44 -18.76 5.88 -11.60
CA LEU A 44 -19.99 5.30 -12.15
C LEU A 44 -19.82 4.83 -13.60
N ASP A 45 -19.04 5.54 -14.41
CA ASP A 45 -18.65 5.15 -15.77
C ASP A 45 -17.95 3.78 -15.76
N LYS A 46 -17.05 3.57 -14.79
CA LYS A 46 -16.44 2.27 -14.56
C LYS A 46 -17.48 1.28 -14.06
N LEU A 47 -18.35 1.62 -13.11
CA LEU A 47 -19.34 0.64 -12.64
C LEU A 47 -20.22 0.07 -13.76
N LEU A 48 -20.64 0.93 -14.70
CA LEU A 48 -21.58 0.62 -15.79
C LEU A 48 -20.91 0.06 -17.06
N SER A 49 -19.60 0.24 -17.21
CA SER A 49 -18.89 -0.25 -18.39
C SER A 49 -18.91 -1.79 -18.45
N GLU A 50 -19.19 -2.31 -19.65
CA GLU A 50 -19.19 -3.74 -19.98
C GLU A 50 -17.78 -4.34 -19.87
N ASP A 51 -16.74 -3.56 -20.19
CA ASP A 51 -15.31 -3.91 -20.05
C ASP A 51 -14.77 -3.79 -18.61
N SER A 52 -15.58 -3.27 -17.68
CA SER A 52 -15.12 -2.89 -16.34
C SER A 52 -14.85 -4.03 -15.37
N THR A 53 -14.57 -5.20 -15.92
CA THR A 53 -14.11 -6.37 -15.18
C THR A 53 -12.67 -6.73 -15.48
N PHE A 54 -11.94 -5.93 -16.28
CA PHE A 54 -10.61 -6.36 -16.71
C PHE A 54 -9.57 -5.23 -16.78
N TYR A 55 -9.16 -4.74 -15.61
CA TYR A 55 -7.85 -4.12 -15.44
C TYR A 55 -7.12 -4.84 -14.31
N GLY A 56 -6.66 -6.06 -14.56
CA GLY A 56 -5.84 -6.83 -13.62
C GLY A 56 -6.44 -8.17 -13.20
N ASP A 57 -6.52 -8.41 -11.89
CA ASP A 57 -6.93 -9.70 -11.30
C ASP A 57 -8.45 -9.91 -11.38
N LEU A 58 -8.87 -11.12 -11.74
CA LEU A 58 -10.27 -11.53 -11.79
C LEU A 58 -10.94 -11.47 -10.41
N PHE A 59 -10.15 -11.58 -9.35
CA PHE A 59 -10.59 -11.59 -7.97
C PHE A 59 -10.29 -10.26 -7.27
N ALA A 60 -11.07 -9.93 -6.24
CA ALA A 60 -10.77 -8.79 -5.38
C ALA A 60 -9.52 -9.03 -4.53
N HIS A 61 -8.89 -7.95 -4.07
CA HIS A 61 -7.80 -8.01 -3.11
C HIS A 61 -8.31 -7.55 -1.76
N VAL A 62 -8.17 -8.42 -0.77
CA VAL A 62 -8.53 -8.17 0.62
C VAL A 62 -7.27 -8.29 1.46
N VAL A 63 -7.06 -7.34 2.37
CA VAL A 63 -5.96 -7.37 3.33
C VAL A 63 -6.53 -7.49 4.73
N LEU A 64 -6.07 -8.49 5.48
CA LEU A 64 -6.33 -8.60 6.91
C LEU A 64 -5.24 -7.82 7.66
N PHE A 65 -5.65 -6.83 8.44
CA PHE A 65 -4.76 -6.03 9.28
C PHE A 65 -5.48 -5.63 10.57
N GLU A 66 -4.80 -5.79 11.70
CA GLU A 66 -5.35 -5.60 13.04
C GLU A 66 -6.71 -6.29 13.22
N GLY A 67 -6.87 -7.50 12.68
CA GLY A 67 -8.12 -8.27 12.73
C GLY A 67 -9.28 -7.71 11.89
N ASN A 68 -9.04 -6.71 11.03
CA ASN A 68 -10.04 -6.12 10.13
C ASN A 68 -9.75 -6.45 8.67
N LEU A 69 -10.81 -6.69 7.90
CA LEU A 69 -10.72 -6.99 6.47
C LEU A 69 -10.90 -5.72 5.65
N TYR A 70 -9.86 -5.34 4.92
CA TYR A 70 -9.85 -4.17 4.06
C TYR A 70 -9.96 -4.59 2.59
N LEU A 71 -10.96 -4.09 1.88
CA LEU A 71 -11.10 -4.24 0.45
C LEU A 71 -10.21 -3.20 -0.24
N GLU A 72 -9.06 -3.67 -0.73
CA GLU A 72 -8.04 -2.84 -1.35
C GLU A 72 -8.31 -2.61 -2.84
N ASP A 73 -8.72 -3.67 -3.54
CA ASP A 73 -9.09 -3.63 -4.95
C ASP A 73 -10.37 -4.41 -5.23
N GLY A 74 -11.09 -4.02 -6.28
CA GLY A 74 -12.34 -4.64 -6.69
C GLY A 74 -13.61 -4.00 -6.14
N LEU A 75 -13.56 -2.72 -5.73
CA LEU A 75 -14.72 -1.99 -5.23
C LEU A 75 -15.92 -2.08 -6.19
N HIS A 76 -15.71 -1.80 -7.48
CA HIS A 76 -16.79 -1.86 -8.49
C HIS A 76 -17.40 -3.25 -8.62
N ARG A 77 -16.57 -4.30 -8.57
CA ARG A 77 -17.03 -5.70 -8.59
C ARG A 77 -17.85 -6.05 -7.35
N ALA A 78 -17.43 -5.57 -6.18
CA ALA A 78 -18.18 -5.74 -4.93
C ALA A 78 -19.53 -5.02 -4.98
N VAL A 79 -19.55 -3.76 -5.39
CA VAL A 79 -20.78 -2.97 -5.52
C VAL A 79 -21.72 -3.57 -6.58
N ARG A 80 -21.21 -3.98 -7.74
CA ARG A 80 -22.00 -4.67 -8.78
C ARG A 80 -22.61 -5.97 -8.25
N SER A 81 -21.88 -6.73 -7.44
CA SER A 81 -22.40 -7.94 -6.79
C SER A 81 -23.52 -7.61 -5.81
N ALA A 82 -23.34 -6.58 -4.98
CA ALA A 82 -24.36 -6.11 -4.05
C ALA A 82 -25.64 -5.65 -4.76
N LEU A 83 -25.52 -4.92 -5.87
CA LEU A 83 -26.64 -4.48 -6.71
C LEU A 83 -27.41 -5.64 -7.34
N ARG A 84 -26.78 -6.81 -7.49
CA ARG A 84 -27.41 -8.06 -7.94
C ARG A 84 -27.91 -8.93 -6.77
N ASN A 85 -28.08 -8.34 -5.58
CA ASN A 85 -28.45 -9.04 -4.34
C ASN A 85 -27.47 -10.15 -3.92
N ARG A 86 -26.20 -10.09 -4.35
CA ARG A 86 -25.15 -11.03 -3.93
C ARG A 86 -24.33 -10.41 -2.81
N THR A 87 -24.42 -10.98 -1.63
CA THR A 87 -23.70 -10.52 -0.42
C THR A 87 -22.31 -11.14 -0.28
N ILE A 88 -21.90 -11.99 -1.22
CA ILE A 88 -20.61 -12.70 -1.22
C ILE A 88 -19.81 -12.28 -2.46
N ILE A 89 -18.51 -12.04 -2.27
CA ILE A 89 -17.52 -11.81 -3.32
C ILE A 89 -16.38 -12.82 -3.21
N HIS A 90 -15.78 -13.18 -4.35
CA HIS A 90 -14.52 -13.92 -4.37
C HIS A 90 -13.34 -12.94 -4.35
N ALA A 91 -12.47 -13.09 -3.37
CA ALA A 91 -11.28 -12.27 -3.20
C ALA A 91 -10.08 -13.13 -2.80
N ARG A 92 -8.90 -12.65 -3.12
CA ARG A 92 -7.64 -13.16 -2.59
C ARG A 92 -7.34 -12.36 -1.34
N MET A 93 -6.94 -13.06 -0.28
CA MET A 93 -6.69 -12.44 1.01
C MET A 93 -5.22 -12.56 1.37
N LEU A 94 -4.62 -11.41 1.67
CA LEU A 94 -3.33 -11.32 2.32
C LEU A 94 -3.55 -11.18 3.83
N ASP A 95 -2.93 -12.06 4.60
CA ASP A 95 -2.78 -11.87 6.04
C ASP A 95 -1.54 -11.01 6.32
N LEU A 96 -1.75 -9.71 6.58
CA LEU A 96 -0.65 -8.79 6.86
C LEU A 96 -0.20 -8.89 8.32
N ASP A 97 -1.11 -9.21 9.25
CA ASP A 97 -0.79 -9.42 10.66
C ASP A 97 0.22 -10.56 10.81
N GLU A 98 -0.02 -11.70 10.15
CA GLU A 98 0.91 -12.83 10.12
C GLU A 98 2.25 -12.45 9.48
N ARG A 99 2.21 -11.65 8.42
CA ARG A 99 3.42 -11.26 7.68
C ARG A 99 4.30 -10.28 8.45
N ILE A 100 3.69 -9.34 9.18
CA ILE A 100 4.37 -8.42 10.11
C ILE A 100 4.96 -9.22 11.28
N ALA A 101 4.17 -10.13 11.88
CA ALA A 101 4.65 -10.99 12.96
C ALA A 101 5.83 -11.89 12.52
N ALA A 102 5.82 -12.34 11.26
CA ALA A 102 6.91 -13.11 10.67
C ALA A 102 8.15 -12.27 10.27
N GLY A 103 8.13 -10.94 10.48
CA GLY A 103 9.22 -10.03 10.12
C GLY A 103 9.47 -9.91 8.60
N ARG A 104 8.48 -10.26 7.77
CA ARG A 104 8.60 -10.27 6.30
C ARG A 104 8.15 -8.97 5.63
N VAL A 105 7.69 -8.01 6.42
CA VAL A 105 7.45 -6.63 6.02
C VAL A 105 8.61 -5.83 6.59
N ALA A 106 9.41 -5.18 5.74
CA ALA A 106 10.41 -4.26 6.24
C ALA A 106 9.66 -3.15 6.99
N PRO A 107 9.91 -2.93 8.28
CA PRO A 107 9.41 -1.72 8.91
C PRO A 107 10.15 -0.58 8.23
N GLU A 108 9.46 0.19 7.38
CA GLU A 108 9.81 1.60 7.31
C GLU A 108 9.50 2.14 8.71
N SER A 109 10.54 2.12 9.54
CA SER A 109 10.53 2.85 10.79
C SER A 109 10.17 4.27 10.39
N GLY A 110 8.95 4.69 10.73
CA GLY A 110 8.60 6.10 10.86
C GLY A 110 9.44 6.68 12.00
N GLU A 111 10.74 6.77 11.79
CA GLU A 111 11.65 7.50 12.65
C GLU A 111 11.56 8.94 12.18
N LEU A 112 10.64 9.67 12.80
CA LEU A 112 10.68 11.12 12.87
C LEU A 112 12.13 11.51 13.15
N GLU A 113 12.79 12.16 12.19
CA GLU A 113 14.09 12.79 12.34
C GLU A 113 14.02 13.84 13.47
N ILE A 114 14.22 13.39 14.71
CA ILE A 114 14.49 14.26 15.84
C ILE A 114 15.98 14.62 15.75
N THR A 115 16.22 15.79 15.17
CA THR A 115 17.38 16.69 15.39
C THR A 115 18.68 16.04 15.89
N ALA A 116 19.60 15.76 14.96
CA ALA A 116 21.02 15.74 15.30
C ALA A 116 21.61 17.15 15.04
N PRO A 117 22.34 17.75 16.00
CA PRO A 117 22.99 19.04 15.77
C PRO A 117 24.16 18.87 14.80
N ILE A 118 24.24 19.78 13.84
CA ILE A 118 25.35 19.94 12.91
C ILE A 118 26.63 20.17 13.72
N ALA A 119 27.59 19.25 13.63
CA ALA A 119 28.92 19.44 14.18
C ALA A 119 29.68 20.54 13.41
N PRO A 120 30.34 21.50 14.09
CA PRO A 120 31.05 22.57 13.40
C PRO A 120 32.31 22.04 12.71
N VAL A 121 32.47 22.39 11.42
CA VAL A 121 33.69 22.09 10.67
C VAL A 121 34.82 22.99 11.17
N THR A 122 35.69 22.46 12.03
CA THR A 122 36.94 23.13 12.42
C THR A 122 38.00 22.84 11.37
N GLY A 123 38.33 23.86 10.57
CA GLY A 123 39.17 23.72 9.38
C GLY A 123 40.67 23.70 9.63
N ARG A 124 41.46 23.71 8.54
CA ARG A 124 42.74 24.44 8.51
C ARG A 124 43.20 24.72 7.08
N ARG A 125 43.12 26.01 6.75
CA ARG A 125 43.77 26.64 5.60
C ARG A 125 45.29 26.59 5.81
N ARG A 126 46.04 25.86 4.99
CA ARG A 126 47.50 26.04 4.88
C ARG A 126 47.81 26.81 3.60
N ARG A 127 48.08 28.10 3.76
CA ARG A 127 48.82 28.91 2.78
C ARG A 127 50.30 28.58 2.96
N SER A 128 50.97 28.14 1.90
CA SER A 128 52.42 28.23 1.79
C SER A 128 52.73 29.29 0.74
N VAL A 129 53.38 30.36 1.20
CA VAL A 129 53.89 31.48 0.41
C VAL A 129 55.40 31.32 0.30
N GLY A 130 55.93 31.65 -0.88
CA GLY A 130 57.34 32.03 -1.10
C GLY A 130 58.16 30.97 -1.84
N ALA A 131 59.13 31.32 -2.68
CA ALA A 131 59.59 32.59 -3.23
C ALA A 131 60.64 32.28 -4.33
N HIS A 132 60.76 33.17 -5.33
CA HIS A 132 61.97 33.55 -6.10
C HIS A 132 62.95 32.47 -6.62
N ARG A 133 63.21 32.42 -7.95
CA ARG A 133 64.24 33.16 -8.72
C ARG A 133 64.49 32.51 -10.11
N LEU A 134 64.55 33.35 -11.17
CA LEU A 134 65.42 33.19 -12.37
C LEU A 134 66.89 33.50 -11.97
N PRO A 135 67.96 33.22 -12.76
CA PRO A 135 68.15 33.12 -14.23
C PRO A 135 68.85 31.79 -14.65
N ASP A 136 69.25 31.48 -15.90
CA ASP A 136 69.85 32.22 -17.03
C ASP A 136 69.30 31.69 -18.38
#